data_AF-A0A7S4KXM0-F1
#
_entry.id   AF-A0A7S4KXM0-F1
#
_cell.length_a   1.000
_cell.length_b   1.000
_cell.length_c   1.000
_cell.angle_alpha   90.00
_cell.angle_beta   90.00
_cell.angle_gamma   90.00
#
_symmetry.space_group_name_H-M   'P 1'
#
loop_
_entity.id
_entity.type
_entity.pdbx_description
1 polymer ?
#
loop_
_entity_poly.entity_id
_entity_poly.type
_entity_poly.pdbx_seq_one_letter_code
_entity_poly.pdbx_strand_id
1 'polypeptide(L)'
;GRYLLCPSLDVACSYAGTDGFSCVTLEGDLVDKKGSMSGGYEEKQSLSLEAMHKTKKLRGDVDDSKDKLDKVRANVQEADQSFTRVFSEMQKEQTRLAQSQNSVSHLLLQERATSNEKNLLEKHL
;
A
#
# COMPACT_ATOMS: atom_id res chain seq x y z
N GLY A 1 40.90 19.12 -3.41
CA GLY A 1 39.56 19.71 -3.39
C GLY A 1 39.41 20.61 -2.20
N ARG A 2 39.61 21.92 -2.36
CA ARG A 2 39.22 22.93 -1.38
C ARG A 2 38.41 23.99 -2.13
N TYR A 3 37.11 23.76 -2.25
CA TYR A 3 36.18 24.71 -2.85
C TYR A 3 35.33 25.34 -1.74
N LEU A 4 35.24 26.67 -1.71
CA LEU A 4 34.39 27.42 -0.80
C LEU A 4 33.14 27.91 -1.55
N LEU A 5 31.96 27.63 -1.01
CA LEU A 5 30.70 28.15 -1.55
C LEU A 5 30.50 29.59 -1.04
N CYS A 6 30.34 30.54 -1.96
CA CYS A 6 30.21 31.96 -1.64
C CYS A 6 28.86 32.53 -2.11
N PRO A 7 28.28 33.50 -1.37
CA PRO A 7 26.99 34.09 -1.73
C PRO A 7 27.10 35.06 -2.92
N SER A 8 28.25 35.70 -3.12
CA SER A 8 28.51 36.59 -4.25
C SER A 8 29.93 36.45 -4.78
N LEU A 9 30.14 36.97 -5.98
CA LEU A 9 31.43 36.95 -6.64
C LEU A 9 32.49 37.79 -5.93
N ASP A 10 32.11 38.96 -5.39
CA ASP A 10 33.03 39.81 -4.63
C ASP A 10 33.64 39.09 -3.43
N VAL A 11 32.80 38.35 -2.71
CA VAL A 11 33.20 37.54 -1.56
C VAL A 11 34.12 36.39 -2.00
N ALA A 12 33.77 35.72 -3.10
CA ALA A 12 34.58 34.65 -3.69
C ALA A 12 35.99 35.14 -4.09
N CYS A 13 36.08 36.29 -4.75
CA CYS A 13 37.35 36.90 -5.15
C CYS A 13 38.21 37.28 -3.94
N SER A 14 37.62 37.83 -2.88
CA SER A 14 38.35 38.16 -1.66
C SER A 14 38.99 36.92 -1.04
N TYR A 15 38.21 35.85 -0.84
CA TYR A 15 38.73 34.61 -0.23
C TYR A 15 39.71 33.85 -1.12
N ALA A 16 39.53 33.91 -2.44
CA ALA A 16 40.48 33.33 -3.38
C ALA A 16 41.84 34.02 -3.35
N GLY A 17 41.86 35.35 -3.20
CA GLY A 17 43.08 36.15 -3.15
C GLY A 17 43.81 36.13 -1.80
N THR A 18 43.08 36.09 -0.67
CA THR A 18 43.70 36.13 0.66
C THR A 18 44.09 34.76 1.19
N ASP A 19 43.23 33.77 1.00
CA ASP A 19 43.32 32.49 1.71
C ASP A 19 43.69 31.33 0.78
N GLY A 20 43.78 31.59 -0.53
CA GLY A 20 44.21 30.62 -1.54
C GLY A 20 43.23 29.47 -1.78
N PHE A 21 41.94 29.66 -1.47
CA PHE A 21 40.87 28.72 -1.76
C PHE A 21 40.30 28.95 -3.17
N SER A 22 39.90 27.87 -3.85
CA SER A 22 39.04 28.02 -5.03
C SER A 22 37.61 28.25 -4.52
N CYS A 23 36.86 29.16 -5.12
CA CYS A 23 35.53 29.56 -4.66
C CYS A 23 34.50 29.33 -5.78
N VAL A 24 33.28 28.98 -5.41
CA VAL A 24 32.14 28.84 -6.34
C VAL A 24 30.96 29.64 -5.81
N THR A 25 30.31 30.43 -6.67
CA THR A 25 29.12 31.21 -6.29
C THR A 25 27.85 30.38 -6.40
N LEU A 26 26.76 30.80 -5.74
CA LEU A 26 25.43 30.19 -5.89
C LEU A 26 24.89 30.30 -7.34
N GLU A 27 25.37 31.29 -8.09
CA GLU A 27 25.01 31.50 -9.50
C GLU A 27 25.79 30.55 -10.44
N GLY A 28 26.87 29.93 -9.94
CA GLY A 28 27.67 28.95 -10.66
C GLY A 28 29.01 29.48 -11.19
N ASP A 29 29.38 30.72 -10.88
CA ASP A 29 30.68 31.26 -11.24
C ASP A 29 31.79 30.61 -10.42
N LEU A 30 32.90 30.30 -11.07
CA LEU A 30 34.06 29.69 -10.44
C LEU A 30 35.21 30.69 -10.37
N VAL A 31 35.78 30.89 -9.18
CA VAL A 31 36.98 31.69 -8.97
C VAL A 31 38.09 30.76 -8.48
N ASP A 32 39.14 30.60 -9.27
CA ASP A 32 40.30 29.83 -8.84
C ASP A 32 41.17 30.67 -7.90
N LYS A 33 41.94 30.00 -7.04
CA LYS A 33 42.89 30.61 -6.09
C LYS A 33 43.96 31.49 -6.74
N LYS A 34 44.12 31.41 -8.06
CA LYS A 34 45.04 32.24 -8.87
C LYS A 34 44.37 33.52 -9.38
N GLY A 35 43.10 33.77 -9.02
CA GLY A 35 42.32 34.91 -9.50
C GLY A 35 41.73 34.74 -10.89
N SER A 36 41.84 33.55 -11.49
CA SER A 36 41.12 33.24 -12.73
C SER A 36 39.65 33.03 -12.41
N MET A 37 38.78 33.75 -13.11
CA MET A 37 37.34 33.64 -12.94
C MET A 37 36.72 33.09 -14.23
N SER A 38 35.89 32.08 -14.08
CA SER A 38 35.09 31.51 -15.15
C SER A 38 33.63 31.79 -14.83
N GLY A 39 33.05 32.70 -15.60
CA GLY A 39 31.63 33.06 -15.54
C GLY A 39 31.06 33.09 -16.95
N GLY A 40 29.81 32.64 -17.09
CA GLY A 40 29.11 32.53 -18.37
C GLY A 40 27.84 31.71 -18.24
N TYR A 41 26.84 31.99 -19.09
CA TYR A 41 25.64 31.16 -19.15
C TYR A 41 25.97 29.84 -19.85
N GLU A 42 26.29 28.82 -19.06
CA GLU A 42 26.27 27.45 -19.53
C GLU A 42 24.81 26.96 -19.47
N GLU A 43 24.30 26.48 -20.60
CA GLU A 43 22.99 25.83 -20.63
C GLU A 43 23.03 24.68 -19.62
N LYS A 44 22.27 24.84 -18.52
CA LYS A 44 22.14 23.82 -17.46
C LYS A 44 21.49 22.59 -18.10
N GLN A 45 22.29 21.75 -18.76
CA GLN A 45 21.91 20.42 -19.18
C GLN A 45 21.31 19.78 -17.93
N SER A 46 20.00 19.54 -17.97
CA SER A 46 19.14 19.13 -16.84
C SER A 46 19.96 18.53 -15.71
N LEU A 47 20.21 19.34 -14.67
CA LEU A 47 21.12 19.03 -13.58
C LEU A 47 20.94 17.57 -13.17
N SER A 48 21.97 16.75 -13.41
CA SER A 48 21.94 15.31 -13.06
C SER A 48 21.41 15.09 -11.63
N LEU A 49 21.74 16.02 -10.72
CA LEU A 49 21.23 16.06 -9.35
C LEU A 49 19.70 16.20 -9.23
N GLU A 50 19.06 17.02 -10.04
CA GLU A 50 17.60 17.17 -10.04
C GLU A 50 16.93 15.88 -10.54
N ALA A 51 17.48 15.27 -11.60
CA ALA A 51 17.05 13.97 -12.10
C ALA A 51 17.26 12.86 -11.05
N MET A 52 18.38 12.89 -10.32
CA MET A 52 18.67 11.98 -9.20
C MET A 52 17.68 12.17 -8.05
N HIS A 53 17.38 13.42 -7.67
CA HIS A 53 16.42 13.72 -6.62
C HIS A 53 15.01 13.23 -6.98
N LYS A 54 14.58 13.51 -8.21
CA LYS A 54 13.30 13.02 -8.74
C LYS A 54 13.24 11.49 -8.74
N THR A 55 14.31 10.83 -9.18
CA THR A 55 14.40 9.36 -9.17
C THR A 55 14.33 8.80 -7.75
N LYS A 56 15.03 9.43 -6.80
CA LYS A 56 14.99 9.02 -5.39
C LYS A 56 13.59 9.16 -4.80
N LYS A 57 12.91 10.27 -5.09
CA LYS A 57 11.53 10.50 -4.65
C LYS A 57 10.59 9.44 -5.23
N LEU A 58 10.63 9.21 -6.55
CA LEU A 58 9.79 8.22 -7.22
C LEU A 58 10.03 6.80 -6.68
N ARG A 59 11.26 6.44 -6.35
CA ARG A 59 11.55 5.15 -5.69
C ARG A 59 10.88 5.05 -4.33
N GLY A 60 10.96 6.10 -3.51
CA GLY A 60 10.25 6.16 -2.23
C GLY A 60 8.73 6.00 -2.41
N ASP A 61 8.14 6.71 -3.36
CA ASP A 61 6.70 6.63 -3.65
C ASP A 61 6.29 5.21 -4.10
N VAL A 62 7.15 4.53 -4.86
CA VAL A 62 6.93 3.13 -5.29
C VAL A 62 6.99 2.17 -4.11
N ASP A 63 7.97 2.32 -3.23
CA ASP A 63 8.13 1.46 -2.05
C ASP A 63 6.95 1.66 -1.07
N ASP A 64 6.55 2.91 -0.81
CA ASP A 64 5.36 3.23 -0.02
C ASP A 64 4.07 2.63 -0.62
N SER A 65 3.95 2.65 -1.94
CA SER A 65 2.80 2.08 -2.64
C SER A 65 2.78 0.55 -2.55
N LYS A 66 3.95 -0.10 -2.61
CA LYS A 66 4.07 -1.55 -2.40
C LYS A 66 3.68 -1.94 -0.98
N ASP A 67 4.17 -1.24 0.02
CA ASP A 67 3.84 -1.50 1.43
C ASP A 67 2.33 -1.39 1.69
N LYS A 68 1.68 -0.38 1.09
CA LYS A 68 0.21 -0.23 1.16
C LYS A 68 -0.49 -1.40 0.46
N LEU A 69 -0.02 -1.80 -0.71
CA LEU A 69 -0.59 -2.90 -1.47
C LEU A 69 -0.47 -4.24 -0.73
N ASP A 70 0.67 -4.50 -0.08
CA ASP A 70 0.88 -5.72 0.70
C ASP A 70 -0.01 -5.75 1.95
N LYS A 71 -0.20 -4.62 2.63
CA LYS A 71 -1.18 -4.50 3.74
C LYS A 71 -2.61 -4.77 3.28
N VAL A 72 -3.01 -4.19 2.16
CA VAL A 72 -4.36 -4.43 1.60
C VAL A 72 -4.54 -5.90 1.24
N ARG A 73 -3.53 -6.54 0.63
CA ARG A 73 -3.56 -7.98 0.32
C ARG A 73 -3.71 -8.84 1.57
N ALA A 74 -2.96 -8.53 2.64
CA ALA A 74 -3.07 -9.24 3.91
C ALA A 74 -4.47 -9.12 4.50
N ASN A 75 -5.05 -7.91 4.50
CA ASN A 75 -6.40 -7.67 4.99
C ASN A 75 -7.46 -8.42 4.18
N VAL A 76 -7.32 -8.47 2.85
CA VAL A 76 -8.22 -9.24 1.97
C VAL A 76 -8.15 -10.73 2.31
N GLN A 77 -6.95 -11.26 2.48
CA GLN A 77 -6.77 -12.68 2.83
C GLN A 77 -7.38 -13.01 4.19
N GLU A 78 -7.25 -12.14 5.18
CA GLU A 78 -7.88 -12.32 6.49
C GLU A 78 -9.42 -12.27 6.39
N ALA A 79 -9.96 -11.31 5.62
CA ALA A 79 -11.39 -11.21 5.38
C ALA A 79 -11.95 -12.45 4.68
N ASP A 80 -11.25 -12.99 3.68
CA ASP A 80 -11.65 -14.22 2.97
C ASP A 80 -11.63 -15.45 3.87
N GLN A 81 -10.65 -15.56 4.78
CA GLN A 81 -10.62 -16.62 5.78
C GLN A 81 -11.80 -16.53 6.75
N SER A 82 -12.11 -15.32 7.22
CA SER A 82 -13.26 -15.06 8.08
C SER A 82 -14.58 -15.38 7.37
N PHE A 83 -14.72 -14.94 6.12
CA PHE A 83 -15.87 -15.26 5.27
C PHE A 83 -16.03 -16.77 5.11
N THR A 84 -14.96 -17.49 4.76
CA THR A 84 -15.00 -18.95 4.57
C THR A 84 -15.42 -19.67 5.84
N ARG A 85 -14.96 -19.21 7.01
CA ARG A 85 -15.35 -19.76 8.31
C ARG A 85 -16.83 -19.55 8.57
N VAL A 86 -17.31 -18.30 8.48
CA VAL A 86 -18.72 -17.96 8.72
C VAL A 86 -19.63 -18.68 7.73
N PHE A 87 -19.22 -18.78 6.46
CA PHE A 87 -19.96 -19.48 5.42
C PHE A 87 -20.05 -21.00 5.71
N SER A 88 -18.97 -21.59 6.22
CA SER A 88 -18.97 -23.00 6.62
C SER A 88 -19.89 -23.25 7.82
N GLU A 89 -19.89 -22.36 8.81
CA GLU A 89 -20.81 -22.42 9.95
C GLU A 89 -22.27 -22.27 9.49
N MET A 90 -22.55 -21.33 8.58
CA MET A 90 -23.87 -21.15 7.98
C MET A 90 -24.37 -22.40 7.26
N GLN A 91 -23.53 -23.05 6.45
CA GLN A 91 -23.92 -24.29 5.75
C GLN A 91 -24.24 -25.45 6.72
N LYS A 92 -23.49 -25.55 7.83
CA LYS A 92 -23.78 -26.56 8.86
C LYS A 92 -25.16 -26.33 9.47
N GLU A 93 -25.47 -25.09 9.84
CA GLU A 93 -26.78 -24.75 10.41
C GLU A 93 -27.91 -24.94 9.39
N GLN A 94 -27.69 -24.59 8.12
CA GLN A 94 -28.67 -24.82 7.06
C GLN A 94 -28.95 -26.32 6.86
N THR A 95 -27.91 -27.16 6.91
CA THR A 95 -28.06 -28.62 6.84
C THR A 95 -28.84 -29.15 8.04
N ARG A 96 -28.52 -28.68 9.25
CA ARG A 96 -29.23 -29.06 10.48
C ARG A 96 -30.71 -28.67 10.43
N LEU A 97 -31.01 -27.48 9.94
CA LEU A 97 -32.38 -27.01 9.76
C LEU A 97 -33.15 -27.91 8.77
N ALA A 98 -32.55 -28.22 7.62
CA ALA A 98 -33.17 -29.10 6.62
C ALA A 98 -33.43 -30.52 7.18
N GLN A 99 -32.49 -31.07 7.95
CA GLN A 99 -32.67 -32.35 8.64
C GLN A 99 -33.84 -32.29 9.64
N SER A 100 -33.90 -31.24 10.45
CA SER A 100 -34.98 -31.06 11.42
C SER A 100 -36.35 -30.93 10.74
N GLN A 101 -36.43 -30.17 9.63
CA GLN A 101 -37.65 -30.05 8.84
C GLN A 101 -38.10 -31.40 8.25
N ASN A 102 -37.17 -32.21 7.76
CA ASN A 102 -37.46 -33.56 7.28
C ASN A 102 -37.92 -34.50 8.40
N SER A 103 -37.34 -34.40 9.60
CA SER A 103 -37.80 -35.17 10.75
C SER A 103 -39.23 -34.78 11.14
N VAL A 104 -39.54 -33.48 11.17
CA VAL A 104 -40.88 -32.99 11.48
C VAL A 104 -41.90 -33.45 10.44
N SER A 105 -41.58 -33.35 9.15
CA SER A 105 -42.49 -33.80 8.09
C SER A 105 -42.78 -35.31 8.17
N HIS A 106 -41.75 -36.11 8.46
CA HIS A 106 -41.90 -37.55 8.65
C HIS A 106 -42.80 -37.89 9.86
N LEU A 107 -42.60 -37.22 11.00
CA LEU A 107 -43.43 -37.43 12.19
C LEU A 107 -44.90 -37.06 11.94
N LEU A 108 -45.16 -35.96 11.24
CA LEU A 108 -46.53 -35.56 10.87
C LEU A 108 -47.22 -36.57 9.95
N LEU A 109 -46.46 -37.20 9.04
CA LEU A 109 -46.98 -38.28 8.19
C LEU A 109 -47.33 -39.53 9.02
N GLN A 110 -46.48 -39.90 9.96
CA GLN A 110 -46.73 -41.03 10.87
C GLN A 110 -47.95 -40.79 11.76
N GLU A 111 -48.10 -39.58 12.32
CA GLU A 111 -49.24 -39.17 13.13
C GLU A 111 -50.55 -39.28 12.33
N ARG A 112 -50.56 -38.77 11.08
CA ARG A 112 -51.72 -38.91 10.19
C ARG A 112 -52.07 -40.37 9.89
N ALA A 113 -51.06 -41.21 9.64
CA ALA A 113 -51.28 -42.63 9.37
C ALA A 113 -51.91 -43.34 10.57
N THR A 114 -51.37 -43.13 11.77
CA THR A 114 -51.92 -43.73 13.01
C THR A 114 -53.31 -43.20 13.34
N SER A 115 -53.56 -41.89 13.14
CA SER A 115 -54.91 -41.33 13.32
C SER A 115 -55.92 -41.96 12.36
N ASN A 116 -55.53 -42.22 11.11
CA ASN A 116 -56.40 -42.86 10.13
C ASN A 116 -56.70 -44.32 10.50
N GLU A 117 -55.70 -45.08 10.94
CA GLU A 117 -55.88 -46.46 11.42
C GLU A 117 -56.81 -46.52 12.63
N LYS A 118 -56.62 -45.61 13.59
CA LYS A 118 -57.48 -45.51 14.78
C LYS A 118 -58.94 -45.24 14.40
N ASN A 119 -59.18 -44.27 13.49
CA ASN A 119 -60.52 -43.96 12.99
C ASN A 119 -61.17 -45.14 12.25
N LEU A 120 -60.36 -45.99 11.60
CA LEU A 120 -60.86 -47.19 10.91
C LEU A 120 -61.30 -48.27 11.91
N LEU A 121 -60.52 -48.45 12.98
CA LEU A 121 -60.85 -49.37 14.07
C LEU A 121 -62.11 -48.95 14.83
N GLU A 122 -62.26 -47.66 15.13
CA GLU A 122 -63.46 -47.12 15.79
C GLU A 122 -64.74 -47.27 14.96
N LYS A 123 -64.64 -47.40 13.62
CA LYS A 123 -65.80 -47.68 12.75
C LYS A 123 -66.19 -49.16 12.70
N HIS A 124 -65.32 -50.06 13.13
CA HIS A 124 -65.54 -51.51 13.10
C HIS A 124 -65.94 -52.11 14.46
N LEU A 125 -65.90 -51.31 15.53
CA LEU A 125 -66.57 -51.60 16.81
C LEU A 125 -68.00 -51.06 16.81
#